data_AF-A0A645GRG8-F1
#
_entry.id   AF-A0A645GRG8-F1
#
_cell.length_a   1.000
_cell.length_b   1.000
_cell.length_c   1.000
_cell.angle_alpha   90.00
_cell.angle_beta   90.00
_cell.angle_gamma   90.00
#
_symmetry.space_group_name_H-M   'P 1'
#
loop_
_entity.id
_entity.type
_entity.pdbx_description
1 polymer ?
#
loop_
_entity_poly.entity_id
_entity_poly.type
_entity_poly.pdbx_seq_one_letter_code
_entity_poly.pdbx_strand_id
1 'polypeptide(L)'
;MADRLGYRNMTFIQGDIRTLTTRQRPDIVMSLHACDTATDLALNFGIRNKADLIIAVPCCHAEMNRKFSYEPFESMLKHGILKRRLADVLTDGVRCLLLEQEGYDTTIMEYISPLETPKNLMIRASRTGRRSDRAEAEILNLILKLNYAPALYRYLNDLDDPSDETFAEHESE
;
A
#
# COMPACT_ATOMS: atom_id res chain seq x y z
N MET A 1 -15.69 20.73 -11.22
CA MET A 1 -14.35 20.47 -11.82
C MET A 1 -14.49 19.71 -13.14
N ALA A 2 -15.22 18.60 -13.17
CA ALA A 2 -15.52 17.86 -14.42
C ALA A 2 -16.13 18.75 -15.52
N ASP A 3 -17.19 19.50 -15.21
CA ASP A 3 -17.87 20.37 -16.18
C ASP A 3 -16.94 21.47 -16.73
N ARG A 4 -16.08 22.02 -15.87
CA ARG A 4 -15.09 23.04 -16.27
C ARG A 4 -14.04 22.47 -17.23
N LEU A 5 -13.76 21.17 -17.15
CA LEU A 5 -12.81 20.46 -18.01
C LEU A 5 -13.51 19.77 -19.20
N GLY A 6 -14.84 19.89 -19.32
CA GLY A 6 -15.61 19.28 -20.41
C GLY A 6 -15.78 17.76 -20.30
N TYR A 7 -15.50 17.14 -19.14
CA TYR A 7 -15.67 15.71 -18.97
C TYR A 7 -17.12 15.34 -18.67
N ARG A 8 -17.71 14.45 -19.47
CA ARG A 8 -19.12 14.04 -19.37
C ARG A 8 -19.36 12.74 -18.59
N ASN A 9 -18.31 11.96 -18.36
CA ASN A 9 -18.34 10.63 -17.75
C ASN A 9 -17.35 10.53 -16.57
N MET A 10 -17.02 11.67 -15.96
CA MET A 10 -16.07 11.75 -14.87
C MET A 10 -16.66 12.58 -13.74
N THR A 11 -16.51 12.08 -12.52
CA THR A 11 -16.86 12.82 -11.31
C THR A 11 -15.61 12.98 -10.46
N PHE A 12 -15.33 14.20 -10.03
CA PHE A 12 -14.29 14.47 -9.05
C PHE A 12 -14.94 14.52 -7.69
N ILE A 13 -14.45 13.71 -6.77
CA ILE A 13 -14.93 13.66 -5.39
C ILE A 13 -13.79 14.11 -4.49
N GLN A 14 -14.03 15.19 -3.74
CA GLN A 14 -13.12 15.62 -2.68
C GLN A 14 -13.58 14.96 -1.38
N GLY A 15 -12.68 14.24 -0.71
CA GLY A 15 -12.97 13.58 0.56
C GLY A 15 -11.78 12.79 1.07
N ASP A 16 -11.90 12.31 2.29
CA ASP A 16 -10.93 11.38 2.87
C ASP A 16 -11.24 9.96 2.40
N ILE A 17 -10.27 9.34 1.70
CA ILE A 17 -10.42 7.98 1.18
C ILE A 17 -10.68 6.93 2.27
N ARG A 18 -10.30 7.21 3.53
CA ARG A 18 -10.60 6.35 4.69
C ARG A 18 -12.09 6.25 4.98
N THR A 19 -12.84 7.32 4.76
CA THR A 19 -14.28 7.40 5.08
C THR A 19 -15.16 7.51 3.84
N LEU A 20 -14.55 7.66 2.66
CA LEU A 20 -15.26 7.80 1.40
C LEU A 20 -16.10 6.55 1.10
N THR A 21 -17.41 6.77 0.93
CA THR A 21 -18.35 5.74 0.47
C THR A 21 -18.65 5.90 -1.01
N THR A 22 -18.68 4.80 -1.77
CA THR A 22 -19.12 4.80 -3.16
C THR A 22 -20.61 4.45 -3.26
N ARG A 23 -21.32 5.04 -4.23
CA ARG A 23 -22.74 4.68 -4.49
C ARG A 23 -22.88 3.27 -5.07
N GLN A 24 -21.87 2.83 -5.80
CA GLN A 24 -21.80 1.53 -6.44
C GLN A 24 -20.43 0.94 -6.15
N ARG A 25 -20.37 -0.39 -6.11
CA ARG A 25 -19.11 -1.12 -6.04
C ARG A 25 -18.26 -0.79 -7.28
N PRO A 26 -17.00 -0.35 -7.13
CA PRO A 26 -16.10 -0.16 -8.26
C PRO A 26 -15.68 -1.52 -8.84
N ASP A 27 -15.68 -1.65 -10.16
CA ASP A 27 -15.09 -2.81 -10.83
C ASP A 27 -13.56 -2.77 -10.73
N ILE A 28 -12.98 -1.57 -10.91
CA ILE A 28 -11.53 -1.34 -10.88
C ILE A 28 -11.22 -0.20 -9.91
N VAL A 29 -10.21 -0.41 -9.06
CA VAL A 29 -9.55 0.64 -8.28
C VAL A 29 -8.11 0.77 -8.76
N MET A 30 -7.67 1.99 -9.04
CA MET A 30 -6.35 2.24 -9.61
C MET A 30 -5.63 3.40 -8.89
N SER A 31 -4.36 3.19 -8.57
CA SER A 31 -3.43 4.19 -8.03
C SER A 31 -2.14 4.16 -8.83
N LEU A 32 -1.76 5.28 -9.47
CA LEU A 32 -0.63 5.30 -10.41
C LEU A 32 0.63 6.01 -9.88
N HIS A 33 0.48 6.91 -8.90
CA HIS A 33 1.60 7.63 -8.25
C HIS A 33 1.26 8.01 -6.81
N ALA A 34 0.61 7.12 -6.05
CA ALA A 34 0.37 7.36 -4.63
C ALA A 34 1.60 6.98 -3.82
N CYS A 35 2.22 7.95 -3.13
CA CYS A 35 3.46 7.71 -2.40
C CYS A 35 3.19 7.34 -0.94
N ASP A 36 4.10 6.54 -0.38
CA ASP A 36 4.07 6.08 1.01
C ASP A 36 2.72 5.41 1.34
N THR A 37 2.09 5.80 2.45
CA THR A 37 0.83 5.23 2.95
C THR A 37 -0.38 5.55 2.06
N ALA A 38 -0.26 6.49 1.10
CA ALA A 38 -1.35 6.76 0.16
C ALA A 38 -1.64 5.56 -0.76
N THR A 39 -0.62 4.75 -1.09
CA THR A 39 -0.86 3.47 -1.78
C THR A 39 -1.65 2.52 -0.88
N ASP A 40 -1.28 2.40 0.40
CA ASP A 40 -1.97 1.52 1.35
C ASP A 40 -3.42 1.92 1.56
N LEU A 41 -3.72 3.22 1.59
CA LEU A 41 -5.09 3.74 1.63
C LEU A 41 -5.89 3.36 0.37
N ALA A 42 -5.29 3.46 -0.82
CA ALA A 42 -5.95 3.06 -2.06
C ALA A 42 -6.19 1.54 -2.13
N LEU A 43 -5.23 0.74 -1.68
CA LEU A 43 -5.38 -0.72 -1.56
C LEU A 43 -6.50 -1.08 -0.58
N ASN A 44 -6.52 -0.47 0.61
CA ASN A 44 -7.58 -0.69 1.60
C ASN A 44 -8.95 -0.29 1.05
N PHE A 45 -9.04 0.84 0.35
CA PHE A 45 -10.29 1.24 -0.31
C PHE A 45 -10.77 0.19 -1.32
N GLY A 46 -9.87 -0.36 -2.13
CA GLY A 46 -10.20 -1.44 -3.08
C GLY A 46 -10.71 -2.70 -2.38
N ILE A 47 -10.04 -3.11 -1.31
CA ILE A 47 -10.42 -4.29 -0.49
C ILE A 47 -11.79 -4.09 0.15
N ARG A 48 -12.00 -2.97 0.86
CA ARG A 48 -13.25 -2.64 1.55
C ARG A 48 -14.45 -2.59 0.61
N ASN A 49 -14.26 -2.02 -0.58
CA ASN A 49 -15.30 -1.96 -1.60
C ASN A 49 -15.36 -3.24 -2.45
N LYS A 50 -14.55 -4.25 -2.14
CA LYS A 50 -14.49 -5.55 -2.82
C LYS A 50 -14.30 -5.42 -4.33
N ALA A 51 -13.47 -4.48 -4.80
CA ALA A 51 -13.26 -4.25 -6.23
C ALA A 51 -12.84 -5.54 -6.96
N ASP A 52 -13.24 -5.73 -8.23
CA ASP A 52 -12.82 -6.92 -9.01
C ASP A 52 -11.33 -6.88 -9.31
N LEU A 53 -10.79 -5.69 -9.53
CA LEU A 53 -9.39 -5.48 -9.84
C LEU A 53 -8.84 -4.27 -9.08
N ILE A 54 -7.68 -4.44 -8.47
CA ILE A 54 -6.90 -3.36 -7.86
C ILE A 54 -5.57 -3.26 -8.60
N ILE A 55 -5.22 -2.06 -9.05
CA ILE A 55 -3.95 -1.75 -9.69
C ILE A 55 -3.24 -0.66 -8.87
N ALA A 56 -2.03 -0.94 -8.44
CA ALA A 56 -1.20 0.03 -7.72
C ALA A 56 0.19 0.11 -8.32
N VAL A 57 0.64 1.33 -8.65
CA VAL A 57 2.02 1.64 -8.99
C VAL A 57 2.64 2.35 -7.80
N PRO A 58 3.34 1.63 -6.91
CA PRO A 58 3.95 2.21 -5.72
C PRO A 58 5.15 3.09 -6.10
N CYS A 59 5.22 4.32 -5.56
CA CYS A 59 6.33 5.24 -5.83
C CYS A 59 7.38 5.34 -4.72
N CYS A 60 7.00 5.38 -3.44
CA CYS A 60 7.94 5.59 -2.33
C CYS A 60 7.50 4.85 -1.07
N HIS A 61 8.44 4.41 -0.24
CA HIS A 61 8.19 3.64 1.00
C HIS A 61 8.96 4.24 2.18
N ALA A 62 8.60 5.46 2.55
CA ALA A 62 9.31 6.22 3.58
C ALA A 62 9.05 5.66 4.98
N GLU A 63 7.83 5.13 5.22
CA GLU A 63 7.44 4.48 6.48
C GLU A 63 8.39 3.32 6.81
N MET A 64 8.48 2.33 5.90
CA MET A 64 9.29 1.13 6.14
C MET A 64 10.77 1.47 6.21
N ASN A 65 11.31 2.28 5.30
CA ASN A 65 12.73 2.65 5.27
C ASN A 65 13.23 3.27 6.60
N ARG A 66 12.37 4.02 7.32
CA ARG A 66 12.72 4.60 8.62
C ARG A 66 12.70 3.57 9.75
N LYS A 67 11.69 2.68 9.76
CA LYS A 67 11.35 1.87 10.92
C LYS A 67 11.95 0.45 10.89
N PHE A 68 12.25 -0.11 9.72
CA PHE A 68 12.72 -1.49 9.65
C PHE A 68 14.21 -1.62 10.04
N SER A 69 14.48 -2.68 10.80
CA SER A 69 15.81 -3.20 11.12
C SER A 69 15.81 -4.70 10.89
N TYR A 70 16.94 -5.26 10.49
CA TYR A 70 17.09 -6.70 10.32
C TYR A 70 18.54 -7.09 10.59
N GLU A 71 18.78 -7.66 11.78
CA GLU A 71 20.11 -7.98 12.31
C GLU A 71 21.00 -8.75 11.31
N PRO A 72 20.49 -9.77 10.58
CA PRO A 72 21.35 -10.54 9.67
C PRO A 72 21.97 -9.73 8.52
N PHE A 73 21.44 -8.54 8.17
CA PHE A 73 21.92 -7.73 7.04
C PHE A 73 22.43 -6.34 7.44
N GLU A 74 22.60 -6.03 8.73
CA GLU A 74 23.01 -4.68 9.17
C GLU A 74 24.25 -4.13 8.46
N SER A 75 25.29 -4.96 8.32
CA SER A 75 26.55 -4.59 7.68
C SER A 75 26.39 -4.22 6.19
N MET A 76 25.37 -4.74 5.51
CA MET A 76 25.00 -4.40 4.14
C MET A 76 24.08 -3.17 4.10
N LEU A 77 23.13 -3.09 5.04
CA LEU A 77 22.13 -2.02 5.10
C LEU A 77 22.68 -0.68 5.62
N LYS A 78 23.95 -0.63 6.08
CA LYS A 78 24.67 0.63 6.34
C LYS A 78 24.70 1.57 5.13
N HIS A 79 24.60 1.02 3.91
CA HIS A 79 24.45 1.81 2.69
C HIS A 79 22.97 2.14 2.48
N GLY A 80 22.59 3.39 2.74
CA GLY A 80 21.19 3.83 2.71
C GLY A 80 20.44 3.55 1.39
N ILE A 81 21.15 3.45 0.25
CA ILE A 81 20.54 3.04 -1.03
C ILE A 81 20.09 1.58 -1.03
N LEU A 82 20.88 0.67 -0.45
CA LEU A 82 20.54 -0.74 -0.33
C LEU A 82 19.40 -0.93 0.67
N LYS A 83 19.43 -0.18 1.79
CA LYS A 83 18.34 -0.13 2.77
C LYS A 83 17.02 0.28 2.12
N ARG A 84 17.02 1.35 1.32
CA ARG A 84 15.84 1.82 0.58
C ARG A 84 15.30 0.78 -0.40
N ARG A 85 16.17 0.20 -1.23
CA ARG A 85 15.75 -0.79 -2.22
C ARG A 85 15.16 -2.05 -1.58
N LEU A 86 15.73 -2.49 -0.46
CA LEU A 86 15.17 -3.61 0.29
C LEU A 86 13.82 -3.24 0.92
N ALA A 87 13.68 -2.05 1.51
CA ALA A 87 12.40 -1.57 2.05
C ALA A 87 11.31 -1.54 0.97
N ASP A 88 11.63 -1.07 -0.24
CA ASP A 88 10.69 -1.04 -1.36
C ASP A 88 10.16 -2.45 -1.66
N VAL A 89 11.06 -3.42 -1.87
CA VAL A 89 10.71 -4.81 -2.17
C VAL A 89 9.92 -5.48 -1.02
N LEU A 90 10.35 -5.27 0.22
CA LEU A 90 9.66 -5.82 1.39
C LEU A 90 8.25 -5.26 1.52
N THR A 91 8.08 -3.95 1.30
CA THR A 91 6.77 -3.32 1.42
C THR A 91 5.81 -3.85 0.37
N ASP A 92 6.24 -3.95 -0.89
CA ASP A 92 5.39 -4.47 -1.97
C ASP A 92 5.07 -5.96 -1.79
N GLY A 93 6.04 -6.76 -1.32
CA GLY A 93 5.81 -8.15 -0.97
C GLY A 93 4.78 -8.33 0.14
N VAL A 94 4.85 -7.52 1.21
CA VAL A 94 3.85 -7.57 2.29
C VAL A 94 2.48 -7.08 1.82
N ARG A 95 2.41 -6.04 0.98
CA ARG A 95 1.14 -5.59 0.37
C ARG A 95 0.48 -6.71 -0.44
N CYS A 96 1.26 -7.45 -1.23
CA CYS A 96 0.76 -8.62 -1.95
C CYS A 96 0.21 -9.69 -1.00
N LEU A 97 0.94 -10.07 0.05
CA LEU A 97 0.44 -11.04 1.03
C LEU A 97 -0.86 -10.55 1.70
N LEU A 98 -0.96 -9.27 2.05
CA LEU A 98 -2.17 -8.68 2.64
C LEU A 98 -3.36 -8.75 1.68
N LEU A 99 -3.14 -8.49 0.39
CA LEU A 99 -4.16 -8.64 -0.64
C LEU A 99 -4.58 -10.11 -0.80
N GLU A 100 -3.65 -11.06 -0.73
CA GLU A 100 -3.94 -12.50 -0.77
C GLU A 100 -4.75 -12.97 0.45
N GLN A 101 -4.39 -12.50 1.64
CA GLN A 101 -5.18 -12.69 2.86
C GLN A 101 -6.62 -12.19 2.66
N GLU A 102 -6.80 -11.07 1.97
CA GLU A 102 -8.13 -10.48 1.70
C GLU A 102 -8.84 -11.06 0.47
N GLY A 103 -8.31 -12.13 -0.11
CA GLY A 103 -8.97 -12.91 -1.15
C GLY A 103 -8.75 -12.37 -2.57
N TYR A 104 -7.56 -11.83 -2.82
CA TYR A 104 -7.09 -11.46 -4.15
C TYR A 104 -5.97 -12.39 -4.62
N ASP A 105 -5.92 -12.67 -5.91
CA ASP A 105 -4.76 -13.22 -6.58
C ASP A 105 -3.85 -12.07 -7.00
N THR A 106 -2.57 -12.12 -6.63
CA THR A 106 -1.67 -10.96 -6.79
C THR A 106 -0.53 -11.24 -7.76
N THR A 107 -0.11 -10.20 -8.46
CA THR A 107 1.04 -10.25 -9.36
C THR A 107 1.79 -8.92 -9.26
N ILE A 108 3.11 -8.98 -9.09
CA ILE A 108 4.01 -7.84 -9.27
C ILE A 108 4.65 -7.98 -10.64
N MET A 109 4.57 -6.94 -11.45
CA MET A 109 5.13 -6.94 -12.80
C MET A 109 5.76 -5.59 -13.15
N GLU A 110 6.73 -5.63 -14.06
CA GLU A 110 7.27 -4.41 -14.66
C GLU A 110 6.23 -3.85 -15.65
N TYR A 111 5.79 -2.60 -15.45
CA TYR A 111 4.82 -1.96 -16.34
C TYR A 111 5.49 -1.03 -17.36
N ILE A 112 6.75 -0.66 -17.11
CA ILE A 112 7.56 0.19 -17.97
C ILE A 112 9.04 -0.22 -17.84
N SER A 113 9.86 0.12 -18.83
CA SER A 113 11.29 -0.15 -18.77
C SER A 113 11.93 0.57 -17.56
N PRO A 114 12.82 -0.09 -16.81
CA PRO A 114 13.58 0.54 -15.73
C PRO A 114 14.51 1.66 -16.22
N LEU A 115 14.77 1.73 -17.54
CA LEU A 115 15.52 2.83 -18.15
C LEU A 115 14.73 4.15 -18.15
N GLU A 116 13.40 4.07 -18.21
CA GLU A 116 12.51 5.25 -18.18
C GLU A 116 12.32 5.75 -16.74
N THR A 117 12.12 4.83 -15.80
CA THR A 117 11.98 5.15 -14.39
C THR A 117 12.42 3.99 -13.50
N PRO A 118 13.11 4.25 -12.37
CA PRO A 118 13.39 3.22 -11.37
C PRO A 118 12.14 2.78 -10.59
N LYS A 119 11.01 3.46 -10.75
CA LYS A 119 9.70 3.10 -10.17
C LYS A 119 8.84 2.48 -11.25
N ASN A 120 9.22 1.26 -11.63
CA ASN A 120 8.70 0.55 -12.78
C ASN A 120 7.84 -0.67 -12.43
N LEU A 121 7.59 -0.92 -11.15
CA LEU A 121 6.76 -2.04 -10.70
C LEU A 121 5.29 -1.63 -10.56
N MET A 122 4.41 -2.56 -10.86
CA MET A 122 2.97 -2.46 -10.68
C MET A 122 2.47 -3.72 -9.96
N ILE A 123 1.69 -3.50 -8.91
CA ILE A 123 0.90 -4.53 -8.24
C ILE A 123 -0.46 -4.63 -8.94
N ARG A 124 -0.81 -5.83 -9.36
CA ARG A 124 -2.13 -6.18 -9.88
C ARG A 124 -2.76 -7.21 -8.94
N ALA A 125 -3.95 -6.92 -8.44
CA ALA A 125 -4.71 -7.80 -7.56
C ALA A 125 -6.09 -8.08 -8.14
N SER A 126 -6.33 -9.33 -8.55
CA SER A 126 -7.62 -9.78 -9.09
C SER A 126 -8.42 -10.49 -8.01
N ARG A 127 -9.67 -10.09 -7.79
CA ARG A 127 -10.48 -10.65 -6.72
C ARG A 127 -10.83 -12.11 -7.02
N THR A 128 -10.52 -13.00 -6.08
CA THR A 128 -10.94 -14.42 -6.13
C THR A 128 -12.05 -14.71 -5.11
N GLY A 129 -12.16 -13.89 -4.07
CA GLY A 129 -13.08 -14.09 -2.95
C GLY A 129 -12.66 -15.21 -2.00
N ARG A 130 -11.49 -15.84 -2.23
CA ARG A 130 -10.95 -16.91 -1.38
C ARG A 130 -9.75 -16.39 -0.61
N ARG A 131 -9.95 -16.12 0.68
CA ARG A 131 -8.88 -15.70 1.60
C ARG A 131 -7.79 -16.77 1.70
N SER A 132 -6.55 -16.34 1.96
CA SER A 132 -5.40 -17.22 2.11
C SER A 132 -4.91 -17.24 3.56
N ASP A 133 -5.28 -18.28 4.31
CA ASP A 133 -4.81 -18.49 5.70
C ASP A 133 -3.28 -18.63 5.76
N ARG A 134 -2.67 -19.16 4.68
CA ARG A 134 -1.22 -19.20 4.54
C ARG A 134 -0.63 -17.80 4.50
N ALA A 135 -1.21 -16.89 3.72
CA ALA A 135 -0.73 -15.52 3.63
C ALA A 135 -0.84 -14.80 4.99
N GLU A 136 -1.94 -15.02 5.72
CA GLU A 136 -2.13 -14.51 7.08
C GLU A 136 -1.01 -14.94 8.04
N ALA A 137 -0.68 -16.25 8.05
CA ALA A 137 0.39 -16.77 8.89
C ALA A 137 1.77 -16.20 8.53
N GLU A 138 2.06 -16.03 7.24
CA GLU A 138 3.32 -15.44 6.75
C GLU A 138 3.43 -13.95 7.12
N ILE A 139 2.33 -13.19 7.04
CA ILE A 139 2.29 -11.77 7.46
C ILE A 139 2.67 -11.62 8.92
N LEU A 140 2.07 -12.42 9.81
CA LEU A 140 2.37 -12.37 11.24
C LEU A 140 3.85 -12.70 11.51
N ASN A 141 4.40 -13.69 10.81
CA ASN A 141 5.81 -14.04 10.90
C ASN A 141 6.73 -12.88 10.47
N LEU A 142 6.38 -12.22 9.35
CA LEU A 142 7.13 -11.08 8.82
C LEU A 142 7.05 -9.86 9.75
N ILE A 143 5.87 -9.53 10.28
CA ILE A 143 5.69 -8.42 11.23
C ILE A 143 6.58 -8.62 12.46
N LEU A 144 6.62 -9.84 13.01
CA LEU A 144 7.47 -10.17 14.16
C LEU A 144 8.96 -10.06 13.81
N LYS A 145 9.39 -10.62 12.68
CA LYS A 145 10.81 -10.59 12.26
C LYS A 145 11.33 -9.21 11.90
N LEU A 146 10.47 -8.38 11.31
CA LEU A 146 10.80 -7.02 10.91
C LEU A 146 10.55 -6.01 12.02
N ASN A 147 9.96 -6.45 13.13
CA ASN A 147 9.50 -5.64 14.26
C ASN A 147 8.69 -4.40 13.80
N TYR A 148 7.80 -4.62 12.83
CA TYR A 148 7.13 -3.53 12.13
C TYR A 148 5.81 -3.98 11.51
N ALA A 149 4.73 -3.25 11.82
CA ALA A 149 3.41 -3.43 11.23
C ALA A 149 3.17 -2.38 10.13
N PRO A 150 3.11 -2.77 8.84
CA PRO A 150 2.90 -1.83 7.74
C PRO A 150 1.54 -1.14 7.78
N ALA A 151 1.44 0.08 7.23
CA ALA A 151 0.19 0.84 7.19
C ALA A 151 -1.02 0.06 6.67
N LEU A 152 -0.90 -0.69 5.57
CA LEU A 152 -2.02 -1.49 5.05
C LEU A 152 -2.52 -2.51 6.07
N TYR A 153 -1.62 -3.19 6.80
CA TYR A 153 -2.03 -4.12 7.86
C TYR A 153 -2.81 -3.40 8.95
N ARG A 154 -2.33 -2.22 9.38
CA ARG A 154 -3.02 -1.40 10.38
C ARG A 154 -4.41 -0.97 9.91
N TYR A 155 -4.53 -0.53 8.66
CA TYR A 155 -5.81 -0.11 8.08
C TYR A 155 -6.83 -1.23 7.89
N LEU A 156 -6.36 -2.48 7.71
CA LEU A 156 -7.24 -3.65 7.60
C LEU A 156 -7.73 -4.15 8.96
N ASN A 157 -7.01 -3.83 10.04
CA ASN A 157 -7.30 -4.28 11.41
C ASN A 157 -7.78 -3.13 12.31
N ASP A 158 -8.09 -1.97 11.73
CA ASP A 158 -8.50 -0.75 12.46
C ASP A 158 -7.54 -0.40 13.63
N LEU A 159 -6.24 -0.52 13.39
CA LEU A 159 -5.18 -0.19 14.36
C LEU A 159 -4.65 1.23 14.13
N ASP A 160 -4.48 1.98 15.22
CA ASP A 160 -3.85 3.31 15.18
C ASP A 160 -2.35 3.23 14.85
N ASP A 161 -1.78 4.34 14.34
CA ASP A 161 -0.32 4.45 14.22
C ASP A 161 0.30 4.72 15.60
N PRO A 162 1.16 3.83 16.14
CA PRO A 162 1.87 4.13 17.37
C PRO A 162 2.82 5.34 17.26
N SER A 163 3.04 5.88 16.06
CA SER A 163 3.81 7.13 15.83
C SER A 163 2.96 8.39 15.60
N ASP A 164 1.61 8.28 15.57
CA ASP A 164 0.74 9.46 15.42
C ASP A 164 0.53 10.22 16.75
N GLU A 165 0.89 9.65 17.91
CA GLU A 165 0.85 10.37 19.20
C GLU A 165 1.79 11.59 19.23
N THR A 166 2.85 11.60 18.40
CA THR A 166 3.82 12.71 18.34
C THR A 166 3.38 13.95 17.54
N PHE A 167 2.26 13.91 16.81
CA PHE A 167 1.78 15.08 16.05
C PHE A 167 0.65 15.86 16.75
N ALA A 168 0.10 15.33 17.85
CA ALA A 168 -0.97 15.99 18.60
C ALA A 168 -0.46 17.08 19.57
N GLU A 169 0.84 17.14 19.87
CA GLU A 169 1.42 18.10 20.83
C GLU A 169 1.94 19.41 20.20
N HIS A 170 1.80 19.61 18.89
CA HIS A 170 2.34 20.80 18.19
C HIS A 170 1.33 21.67 17.44
N GLU A 171 0.02 21.57 17.73
CA GLU A 171 -0.99 22.54 17.27
C GLU A 171 -1.63 23.36 18.41
N SER A 172 -0.94 23.51 19.53
CA SER A 172 -1.32 24.45 20.59
C SER A 172 -0.17 25.34 21.01
N GLU A 173 0.21 26.29 20.15
CA GLU A 173 0.90 27.55 20.52
C GLU A 173 0.61 28.66 19.52
#